data_AF-A0A1U7J2P6-F1
#
_entry.id   AF-A0A1U7J2P6-F1
#
_cell.length_a   1.000
_cell.length_b   1.000
_cell.length_c   1.000
_cell.angle_alpha   90.00
_cell.angle_beta   90.00
_cell.angle_gamma   90.00
#
_symmetry.space_group_name_H-M   'P 1'
#
loop_
_entity.id
_entity.type
_entity.pdbx_description
1 polymer ?
#
loop_
_entity_poly.entity_id
_entity_poly.type
_entity_poly.pdbx_seq_one_letter_code
_entity_poly.pdbx_strand_id
1 'polypeptide(L)'
;METFCLRLTPGQDLKQELQTFVQAQSLEAGIILTALGSLTQASLRFAAAPEATVIDGPLELISLSGTLSRHGMHLHGAIADAQGNVYGGHIMSGCLIRTTAEIAIANLPHLRLHRQLDPVTGYLELVIDAFS
;
A
#
# COMPACT_ATOMS: atom_id res chain seq x y z
N MET A 1 3.96 -19.21 8.39
CA MET A 1 3.90 -17.94 7.64
C MET A 1 3.68 -18.31 6.19
N GLU A 2 2.55 -17.92 5.63
CA GLU A 2 2.22 -18.10 4.23
C GLU A 2 2.55 -16.82 3.48
N THR A 3 3.00 -16.93 2.22
CA THR A 3 3.35 -15.78 1.39
C THR A 3 2.52 -15.79 0.11
N PHE A 4 2.03 -14.62 -0.27
CA PHE A 4 1.34 -14.41 -1.54
C PHE A 4 2.21 -13.59 -2.47
N CYS A 5 2.20 -13.94 -3.75
CA CYS A 5 2.79 -13.15 -4.82
C CYS A 5 1.70 -12.73 -5.79
N LEU A 6 1.69 -11.45 -6.15
CA LEU A 6 0.75 -10.87 -7.10
C LEU A 6 1.50 -9.98 -8.08
N ARG A 7 0.99 -9.97 -9.31
CA ARG A 7 1.44 -9.06 -10.37
C ARG A 7 0.27 -8.19 -10.78
N LEU A 8 0.42 -6.88 -10.66
CA LEU A 8 -0.50 -5.92 -11.25
C LEU A 8 -0.03 -5.53 -12.66
N THR A 9 -1.00 -5.22 -13.50
CA THR A 9 -0.86 -4.95 -14.94
C THR A 9 -1.23 -3.50 -15.26
N PRO A 10 -0.85 -2.98 -16.45
CA PRO A 10 -1.05 -1.58 -16.79
C PRO A 10 -2.49 -1.08 -16.59
N GLY A 11 -2.64 0.13 -16.05
CA GLY A 11 -3.92 0.79 -15.80
C GLY A 11 -4.60 0.42 -14.48
N GLN A 12 -4.16 -0.63 -13.80
CA GLN A 12 -4.68 -0.97 -12.47
C GLN A 12 -4.23 0.05 -11.41
N ASP A 13 -5.06 0.27 -10.39
CA ASP A 13 -4.74 1.12 -9.23
C ASP A 13 -4.14 0.26 -8.11
N LEU A 14 -2.91 0.57 -7.71
CA LEU A 14 -2.15 -0.17 -6.70
C LEU A 14 -2.94 -0.39 -5.40
N LYS A 15 -3.57 0.67 -4.87
CA LYS A 15 -4.26 0.61 -3.58
C LYS A 15 -5.56 -0.16 -3.69
N GLN A 16 -6.30 0.03 -4.78
CA GLN A 16 -7.56 -0.66 -5.01
C GLN A 16 -7.35 -2.16 -5.23
N GLU A 17 -6.33 -2.55 -6.00
CA GLU A 17 -6.03 -3.98 -6.23
C GLU A 17 -5.56 -4.67 -4.95
N LEU A 18 -4.74 -4.00 -4.12
CA LEU A 18 -4.38 -4.53 -2.80
C LEU A 18 -5.61 -4.69 -1.90
N GLN A 19 -6.56 -3.75 -1.97
CA GLN A 19 -7.83 -3.87 -1.24
C GLN A 19 -8.64 -5.07 -1.73
N THR A 20 -8.82 -5.22 -3.04
CA THR A 20 -9.51 -6.37 -3.64
C THR A 20 -8.85 -7.68 -3.23
N PHE A 21 -7.52 -7.73 -3.27
CA PHE A 21 -6.76 -8.91 -2.87
C PHE A 21 -7.00 -9.31 -1.41
N VAL A 22 -6.89 -8.37 -0.45
CA VAL A 22 -7.09 -8.71 0.97
C VAL A 22 -8.53 -9.10 1.29
N GLN A 23 -9.52 -8.56 0.55
CA GLN A 23 -10.91 -9.01 0.65
C GLN A 23 -11.09 -10.43 0.12
N ALA A 24 -10.58 -10.71 -1.08
CA ALA A 24 -10.70 -12.01 -1.73
C ALA A 24 -10.02 -13.13 -0.91
N GLN A 25 -8.84 -12.86 -0.36
CA GLN A 25 -8.13 -13.80 0.50
C GLN A 25 -8.65 -13.82 1.93
N SER A 26 -9.60 -12.95 2.29
CA SER A 26 -10.07 -12.84 3.66
C SER A 26 -8.89 -12.63 4.63
N LEU A 27 -7.96 -11.76 4.27
CA LEU A 27 -6.70 -11.59 5.01
C LEU A 27 -6.94 -10.78 6.30
N GLU A 28 -6.70 -11.38 7.46
CA GLU A 28 -6.86 -10.72 8.77
C GLU A 28 -5.65 -9.87 9.16
N ALA A 29 -4.44 -10.28 8.74
CA ALA A 29 -3.21 -9.60 9.04
C ALA A 29 -2.14 -9.88 7.97
N GLY A 30 -1.69 -8.83 7.29
CA GLY A 30 -0.66 -8.90 6.28
C GLY A 30 0.34 -7.76 6.35
N ILE A 31 1.55 -8.04 5.87
CA ILE A 31 2.62 -7.04 5.67
C ILE A 31 3.18 -7.14 4.26
N ILE A 32 3.54 -5.99 3.68
CA ILE A 32 4.30 -5.96 2.42
C ILE A 32 5.73 -6.44 2.70
N LEU A 33 6.16 -7.48 2.00
CA LEU A 33 7.55 -7.95 2.03
C LEU A 33 8.40 -7.22 0.98
N THR A 34 7.84 -7.05 -0.22
CA THR A 34 8.44 -6.26 -1.29
C THR A 34 7.35 -5.82 -2.26
N ALA A 35 7.57 -4.67 -2.90
CA ALA A 35 6.83 -4.25 -4.08
C ALA A 35 7.75 -3.40 -4.96
N LEU A 36 7.84 -3.80 -6.22
CA LEU A 36 8.67 -3.14 -7.23
C LEU A 36 7.81 -2.97 -8.49
N GLY A 37 8.04 -1.94 -9.27
CA GLY A 37 7.30 -1.79 -10.51
C GLY A 37 7.38 -0.39 -11.09
N SER A 38 6.38 -0.04 -11.88
CA SER A 38 6.30 1.29 -12.47
C SER A 38 4.89 1.86 -12.47
N LEU A 39 4.80 3.18 -12.41
CA LEU A 39 3.56 3.93 -12.42
C LEU A 39 3.52 4.93 -13.58
N THR A 40 2.33 5.23 -14.08
CA THR A 40 2.07 6.38 -14.99
C THR A 40 1.72 7.63 -14.19
N GLN A 41 1.21 7.42 -12.98
CA GLN A 41 0.79 8.44 -12.04
C GLN A 41 0.95 7.89 -10.63
N ALA A 42 1.48 8.70 -9.72
CA ALA A 42 1.47 8.44 -8.28
C ALA A 42 0.59 9.46 -7.56
N SER A 43 -0.10 9.01 -6.51
CA SER A 43 -0.90 9.86 -5.63
C SER A 43 -0.38 9.68 -4.21
N LEU A 44 0.38 10.67 -3.74
CA LEU A 44 1.09 10.62 -2.47
C LEU A 44 0.59 11.74 -1.56
N ARG A 45 0.14 11.40 -0.35
CA ARG A 45 -0.07 12.41 0.70
C ARG A 45 1.21 12.57 1.49
N PHE A 46 1.82 13.74 1.39
CA PHE A 46 3.04 14.07 2.12
C PHE A 46 2.78 14.32 3.60
N ALA A 47 3.85 14.35 4.39
CA ALA A 47 3.78 14.58 5.82
C ALA A 47 3.02 15.88 6.14
N ALA A 48 2.02 15.79 7.01
CA ALA A 48 1.12 16.88 7.41
C ALA A 48 0.34 17.58 6.27
N ALA A 49 0.43 17.08 5.03
CA ALA A 49 -0.38 17.60 3.94
C ALA A 49 -1.84 17.14 4.12
N PRO A 50 -2.83 18.03 3.98
CA PRO A 50 -4.24 17.65 4.09
C PRO A 50 -4.66 16.76 2.92
N GLU A 51 -4.11 17.02 1.73
CA GLU A 51 -4.48 16.40 0.47
C GLU A 51 -3.31 15.66 -0.18
N ALA A 52 -3.65 14.73 -1.08
CA ALA A 52 -2.67 14.05 -1.90
C ALA A 52 -2.09 14.98 -2.97
N THR A 53 -0.79 14.84 -3.24
CA THR A 53 -0.14 15.39 -4.43
C THR A 53 -0.12 14.32 -5.51
N VAL A 54 -0.60 14.68 -6.70
CA VAL A 54 -0.50 13.86 -7.90
C VAL A 54 0.83 14.16 -8.59
N ILE A 55 1.56 13.10 -8.94
CA ILE A 55 2.82 13.16 -9.67
C ILE A 55 2.65 12.33 -10.93
N ASP A 56 2.67 12.98 -12.09
CA ASP A 56 2.56 12.34 -13.39
C ASP A 56 3.93 11.95 -13.97
N GLY A 57 3.95 10.91 -14.80
CA GLY A 57 5.08 10.58 -15.66
C GLY A 57 5.36 9.09 -15.71
N PRO A 58 6.38 8.67 -16.48
CA PRO A 58 6.97 7.37 -16.20
C PRO A 58 7.67 7.45 -14.84
N LEU A 59 7.15 6.69 -13.88
CA LEU A 59 7.71 6.58 -12.54
C LEU A 59 8.14 5.13 -12.29
N GLU A 60 9.17 4.95 -11.47
CA GLU A 60 9.54 3.67 -10.88
C GLU A 60 9.02 3.62 -9.43
N LEU A 61 8.28 2.56 -9.08
CA LEU A 61 7.95 2.22 -7.70
C LEU A 61 9.15 1.52 -7.09
N ILE A 62 9.90 2.25 -6.27
CA ILE A 62 11.16 1.75 -5.69
C ILE A 62 10.95 1.08 -4.34
N SER A 63 9.87 1.42 -3.63
CA SER A 63 9.49 0.74 -2.40
C SER A 63 8.01 0.93 -2.08
N LEU A 64 7.44 -0.09 -1.44
CA LEU A 64 6.16 -0.04 -0.74
C LEU A 64 6.35 -0.71 0.61
N SER A 65 5.80 -0.12 1.66
CA SER A 65 5.84 -0.66 3.00
C SER A 65 4.52 -0.40 3.69
N GLY A 66 4.03 -1.37 4.43
CA GLY A 66 2.79 -1.18 5.16
C GLY A 66 2.16 -2.44 5.70
N THR A 67 1.11 -2.21 6.47
CA THR A 67 0.21 -3.23 7.00
C THR A 67 -1.08 -3.22 6.22
N LEU A 68 -1.63 -4.40 5.95
CA LEU A 68 -2.86 -4.57 5.19
C LEU A 68 -3.69 -5.72 5.75
N SER A 69 -5.00 -5.52 5.76
CA SER A 69 -6.00 -6.48 6.19
C SER A 69 -7.31 -6.16 5.48
N ARG A 70 -8.27 -7.08 5.56
CA ARG A 70 -9.65 -6.81 5.13
C ARG A 70 -10.32 -5.65 5.91
N HIS A 71 -9.80 -5.30 7.09
CA HIS A 71 -10.31 -4.23 7.95
C HIS A 71 -9.67 -2.86 7.67
N GLY A 72 -8.69 -2.82 6.76
CA GLY A 72 -8.01 -1.59 6.36
C GLY A 72 -6.50 -1.80 6.15
N MET A 73 -5.87 -0.78 5.57
CA MET A 73 -4.45 -0.78 5.24
C MET A 73 -3.81 0.58 5.52
N HIS A 74 -2.51 0.57 5.77
CA HIS A 74 -1.68 1.75 5.86
C HIS A 74 -0.40 1.50 5.09
N LEU A 75 -0.30 2.17 3.94
CA LEU A 75 0.75 1.98 2.97
C LEU A 75 1.52 3.29 2.79
N HIS A 76 2.83 3.21 2.94
CA HIS A 76 3.76 4.25 2.51
C HIS A 76 4.57 3.70 1.34
N GLY A 77 5.01 4.57 0.44
CA GLY A 77 5.86 4.18 -0.67
C GLY A 77 6.77 5.30 -1.11
N ALA A 78 7.77 4.94 -1.88
CA ALA A 78 8.64 5.87 -2.57
C ALA A 78 8.64 5.57 -4.08
N ILE A 79 8.67 6.63 -4.87
CA ILE A 79 8.72 6.60 -6.32
C ILE A 79 9.89 7.44 -6.82
N ALA A 80 10.48 7.05 -7.94
CA ALA A 80 11.51 7.81 -8.62
C ALA A 80 11.03 8.29 -10.00
N ASP A 81 11.28 9.55 -10.32
CA ASP A 81 11.01 10.10 -11.66
C ASP A 81 12.13 9.77 -12.67
N ALA A 82 11.96 10.19 -13.92
CA ALA A 82 12.93 9.96 -14.98
C ALA A 82 14.28 10.69 -14.77
N GLN A 83 14.36 11.62 -13.82
CA GLN A 83 15.59 12.30 -13.43
C GLN A 83 16.25 11.63 -12.20
N GLY A 84 15.60 10.62 -11.62
CA GLY A 84 16.05 9.94 -10.42
C GLY A 84 15.72 10.66 -9.11
N ASN A 85 14.89 11.72 -9.15
CA ASN A 85 14.42 12.34 -7.92
C ASN A 85 13.43 11.41 -7.24
N VAL A 86 13.56 11.26 -5.92
CA VAL A 86 12.72 10.36 -5.12
C VAL A 86 11.69 11.17 -4.35
N TYR A 87 10.44 10.74 -4.46
CA TYR A 87 9.30 11.29 -3.72
C TYR A 87 8.70 10.18 -2.87
N GLY A 88 8.42 10.46 -1.60
CA GLY A 88 7.89 9.49 -0.66
C GLY A 88 6.71 10.04 0.12
N GLY A 89 5.73 9.20 0.43
CA GLY A 89 4.56 9.60 1.18
C GLY A 89 3.59 8.46 1.46
N HIS A 90 2.45 8.81 2.03
CA HIS A 90 1.34 7.89 2.22
C HIS A 90 0.67 7.61 0.87
N ILE A 91 0.47 6.32 0.56
CA ILE A 91 -0.12 5.87 -0.71
C ILE A 91 -1.62 6.11 -0.70
N MET A 92 -2.07 6.90 -1.66
CA MET A 92 -3.47 7.19 -1.91
C MET A 92 -3.93 6.46 -3.17
N SER A 93 -5.24 6.36 -3.37
CA SER A 93 -5.79 5.90 -4.65
C SER A 93 -5.36 6.85 -5.78
N GLY A 94 -5.24 6.34 -7.00
CA GLY A 94 -4.68 7.04 -8.14
C GLY A 94 -3.20 6.74 -8.40
N CYS A 95 -2.64 5.71 -7.76
CA CYS A 95 -1.32 5.17 -8.13
C CYS A 95 -1.49 4.12 -9.24
N LEU A 96 -1.36 4.55 -10.50
CA LEU A 96 -1.72 3.74 -11.68
C LEU A 96 -0.52 3.00 -12.24
N ILE A 97 -0.62 1.68 -12.41
CA ILE A 97 0.46 0.84 -12.93
C ILE A 97 0.76 1.19 -14.40
N ARG A 98 2.04 1.34 -14.74
CA ARG A 98 2.50 1.61 -16.11
C ARG A 98 2.86 0.36 -16.89
N THR A 99 3.75 -0.48 -16.36
CA THR A 99 4.15 -1.75 -17.01
C THR A 99 3.81 -2.97 -16.17
N THR A 100 4.18 -2.95 -14.89
CA THR A 100 3.98 -4.04 -13.95
C THR A 100 4.14 -3.50 -12.52
N ALA A 101 3.51 -4.16 -11.55
CA ALA A 101 3.97 -4.12 -10.17
C ALA A 101 4.00 -5.55 -9.62
N GLU A 102 5.16 -5.95 -9.11
CA GLU A 102 5.42 -7.27 -8.56
C GLU A 102 5.48 -7.14 -7.04
N ILE A 103 4.52 -7.77 -6.35
CA ILE A 103 4.28 -7.55 -4.93
C ILE A 103 4.27 -8.90 -4.22
N ALA A 104 4.99 -8.97 -3.09
CA ALA A 104 4.93 -10.09 -2.17
C ALA A 104 4.40 -9.66 -0.81
N ILE A 105 3.51 -10.48 -0.23
CA ILE A 105 2.81 -10.21 1.03
C ILE A 105 3.01 -11.41 1.95
N ALA A 106 3.35 -11.17 3.22
CA ALA A 106 3.32 -12.21 4.25
C ALA A 106 2.00 -12.16 5.03
N ASN A 107 1.37 -13.32 5.17
CA ASN A 107 0.24 -13.55 6.07
C ASN A 107 0.76 -13.80 7.50
N LEU A 108 0.11 -13.16 8.48
CA LEU A 108 0.37 -13.33 9.91
C LEU A 108 -0.81 -14.09 10.54
N PRO A 109 -0.81 -15.45 10.52
CA PRO A 109 -2.01 -16.27 10.68
C PRO A 109 -2.67 -16.25 12.07
N HIS A 110 -1.99 -15.71 13.09
CA HIS A 110 -2.50 -15.66 14.47
C HIS A 110 -2.83 -14.24 14.93
N LEU A 111 -2.83 -13.29 14.00
CA LEU A 111 -3.08 -11.89 14.29
C LEU A 111 -4.27 -11.39 13.48
N ARG A 112 -4.96 -10.40 14.04
CA ARG A 112 -5.89 -9.53 13.33
C ARG A 112 -5.37 -8.11 13.43
N LEU A 113 -5.13 -7.50 12.28
CA LEU A 113 -4.85 -6.06 12.19
C LEU A 113 -6.16 -5.37 11.85
N HIS A 114 -6.54 -4.41 12.65
CA HIS A 114 -7.69 -3.55 12.36
C HIS A 114 -7.40 -2.13 12.85
N ARG A 115 -8.36 -1.22 12.67
CA ARG A 115 -8.18 0.18 13.06
C ARG A 115 -9.30 0.68 13.94
N GLN A 116 -8.93 1.46 14.95
CA GLN A 116 -9.87 2.12 15.85
C GLN A 116 -9.46 3.59 16.02
N LEU A 117 -10.43 4.44 16.33
CA LEU A 117 -10.17 5.85 16.59
C LEU A 117 -9.34 5.98 17.87
N ASP A 118 -8.15 6.55 17.75
CA ASP A 118 -7.31 6.90 18.89
C ASP A 118 -7.65 8.33 19.35
N PRO A 119 -8.08 8.54 20.61
CA PRO A 119 -8.42 9.87 21.12
C PRO A 119 -7.21 10.81 21.24
N VAL A 120 -5.98 10.28 21.28
CA VAL A 120 -4.75 11.07 21.37
C VAL A 120 -4.36 11.63 20.00
N THR A 121 -4.44 10.82 18.94
CA THR A 121 -4.03 11.23 17.59
C THR A 121 -5.18 11.79 16.75
N GLY A 122 -6.42 11.42 17.07
CA GLY A 122 -7.60 11.74 16.27
C GLY A 122 -7.72 10.91 14.99
N TYR A 123 -6.86 9.90 14.79
CA TYR A 123 -6.83 9.06 13.60
C TYR A 123 -7.23 7.61 13.90
N LEU A 124 -7.49 6.86 12.82
CA LEU A 124 -7.71 5.42 12.87
C LEU A 124 -6.36 4.68 12.97
N GLU A 125 -5.93 4.41 14.19
CA GLU A 125 -4.66 3.78 14.49
C GLU A 125 -4.73 2.25 14.50
N LEU A 126 -3.57 1.61 14.35
CA LEU A 126 -3.47 0.15 14.31
C LEU A 126 -3.80 -0.46 15.68
N VAL A 127 -4.72 -1.42 15.68
CA VAL A 127 -4.97 -2.34 16.79
C VAL A 127 -4.60 -3.76 16.36
N ILE A 128 -3.96 -4.49 17.26
CA ILE A 128 -3.43 -5.84 17.03
C ILE A 128 -4.05 -6.79 18.04
N ASP A 129 -4.87 -7.72 17.54
CA ASP A 129 -5.49 -8.76 18.36
C ASP A 129 -4.93 -10.14 17.99
N ALA A 130 -5.07 -11.09 18.91
CA ALA A 130 -4.95 -12.50 18.56
C ALA A 130 -6.12 -12.92 17.66
N PHE A 131 -5.82 -13.74 16.65
CA PHE A 131 -6.80 -14.34 15.74
C PHE A 131 -6.64 -15.87 15.75
N SER A 132 -7.77 -16.57 15.86
CA SER A 132 -7.86 -18.03 15.94
C SER A 132 -8.54 -18.62 14.71
#